data_AF-M6YB33-F1
#
_entry.id   AF-M6YB33-F1
#
_cell.length_a   1.000
_cell.length_b   1.000
_cell.length_c   1.000
_cell.angle_alpha   90.00
_cell.angle_beta   90.00
_cell.angle_gamma   90.00
#
_symmetry.space_group_name_H-M   'P 1'
#
loop_
_entity.id
_entity.type
_entity.pdbx_description
1 polymer ?
#
loop_
_entity_poly.entity_id
_entity_poly.type
_entity_poly.pdbx_seq_one_letter_code
_entity_poly.pdbx_strand_id
1 'polypeptide(L)'
;MFNKRRGRQFSALKLQLIAKPGKTISELAIKYVINKATFSHCIQNHKSYRRVNEILLAEWEISVADAREAYKEHKEREILGNPVTFEEAFEWMVRKRFEYRTAHKGLVTTWEEFRKAQYDLVYPIYKSAFAPRFAA
;
A
#
# COMPACT_ATOMS: atom_id res chain seq x y z
N MET A 1 17.39 13.31 14.86
CA MET A 1 15.97 13.56 15.20
C MET A 1 15.10 13.08 14.05
N PHE A 2 14.34 12.00 14.21
CA PHE A 2 13.33 11.61 13.23
C PHE A 2 12.21 12.65 13.28
N ASN A 3 12.14 13.55 12.31
CA ASN A 3 10.96 14.37 12.07
C ASN A 3 9.79 13.42 11.78
N LYS A 4 9.07 13.00 12.83
CA LYS A 4 7.83 12.23 12.73
C LYS A 4 6.83 13.12 12.02
N ARG A 5 6.73 13.01 10.69
CA ARG A 5 5.71 13.66 9.87
C ARG A 5 4.34 13.23 10.43
N ARG A 6 3.68 14.15 11.14
CA ARG A 6 2.34 13.96 11.72
C ARG A 6 1.32 14.13 10.60
N GLY A 7 0.47 13.11 10.40
CA GLY A 7 -0.62 13.10 9.43
C GLY A 7 -0.81 11.73 8.78
N ARG A 8 -2.07 11.31 8.57
CA ARG A 8 -2.39 10.16 7.70
C ARG A 8 -1.85 10.48 6.30
N GLN A 9 -0.74 9.83 5.92
CA GLN A 9 -0.09 10.03 4.62
C GLN A 9 -0.96 9.53 3.46
N PHE A 10 -1.92 8.65 3.77
CA PHE A 10 -2.97 8.11 2.93
C PHE A 10 -4.21 7.87 3.78
N SER A 11 -5.40 8.11 3.22
CA SER A 11 -6.66 7.78 3.91
C SER A 11 -6.89 6.27 3.94
N ALA A 12 -6.63 5.58 2.83
CA ALA A 12 -6.79 4.13 2.71
C ALA A 12 -5.66 3.36 3.41
N LEU A 13 -6.03 2.56 4.42
CA LEU A 13 -5.09 1.78 5.23
C LEU A 13 -4.25 0.79 4.39
N LYS A 14 -4.89 0.09 3.46
CA LYS A 14 -4.24 -0.82 2.50
C LYS A 14 -3.07 -0.16 1.77
N LEU A 15 -3.29 1.04 1.24
CA LEU A 15 -2.25 1.81 0.55
C LEU A 15 -1.16 2.31 1.50
N GLN A 16 -1.53 2.63 2.75
CA GLN A 16 -0.59 3.08 3.76
C GLN A 16 0.43 1.99 4.16
N LEU A 17 0.00 0.73 4.26
CA LEU A 17 0.90 -0.39 4.55
C LEU A 17 1.86 -0.68 3.39
N ILE A 18 1.38 -0.54 2.16
CA ILE A 18 2.22 -0.70 0.97
C ILE A 18 3.27 0.41 0.87
N ALA A 19 2.87 1.66 1.07
CA ALA A 19 3.73 2.81 0.83
C ALA A 19 4.96 2.85 1.75
N LYS A 20 4.96 2.16 2.90
CA LYS A 20 6.06 2.12 3.89
C LYS A 20 6.56 3.55 4.29
N PRO A 21 7.40 3.68 5.33
CA PRO A 21 8.19 4.90 5.49
C PRO A 21 9.19 5.03 4.33
N GLY A 22 9.25 6.17 3.63
CA GLY A 22 10.23 6.43 2.57
C GLY A 22 9.76 6.16 1.13
N LYS A 23 8.57 5.55 0.92
CA LYS A 23 7.96 5.40 -0.41
C LYS A 23 6.53 5.95 -0.47
N THR A 24 6.23 7.00 0.29
CA THR A 24 4.95 7.71 0.20
C THR A 24 4.78 8.38 -1.17
N ILE A 25 3.56 8.76 -1.57
CA ILE A 25 3.38 9.55 -2.82
C ILE A 25 4.28 10.78 -2.81
N SER A 26 4.39 11.48 -1.69
CA SER A 26 5.23 12.67 -1.62
C SER A 26 6.70 12.35 -1.94
N GLU A 27 7.21 11.23 -1.43
CA GLU A 27 8.58 10.80 -1.72
C GLU A 27 8.73 10.28 -3.15
N LEU A 28 7.75 9.55 -3.66
CA LEU A 28 7.74 9.10 -5.06
C LEU A 28 7.64 10.27 -6.05
N ALA A 29 6.81 11.27 -5.74
CA ALA A 29 6.66 12.49 -6.52
C ALA A 29 7.99 13.24 -6.65
N ILE A 30 8.73 13.35 -5.53
CA ILE A 30 10.08 13.93 -5.52
C ILE A 30 11.06 13.06 -6.32
N LYS A 31 11.12 11.75 -6.02
CA LYS A 31 12.06 10.82 -6.63
C LYS A 31 11.93 10.74 -8.14
N TYR A 32 10.70 10.71 -8.65
CA TYR A 32 10.41 10.51 -10.08
C TYR A 32 10.10 11.81 -10.84
N VAL A 33 10.16 12.96 -10.15
CA VAL A 33 9.84 14.28 -10.69
C VAL A 33 8.45 14.29 -11.35
N ILE A 34 7.45 13.83 -10.59
CA ILE A 34 6.04 13.80 -11.01
C ILE A 34 5.22 14.54 -9.97
N ASN A 35 4.25 15.35 -10.41
CA ASN A 35 3.35 16.04 -9.51
C ASN A 35 2.59 15.03 -8.62
N LYS A 36 2.59 15.26 -7.30
CA LYS A 36 1.82 14.51 -6.31
C LYS A 36 0.34 14.37 -6.71
N ALA A 37 -0.27 15.41 -7.26
CA ALA A 37 -1.66 15.38 -7.71
C ALA A 37 -1.89 14.34 -8.81
N THR A 38 -0.89 14.07 -9.66
CA THR A 38 -0.99 13.04 -10.70
C THR A 38 -1.15 11.64 -10.11
N PHE A 39 -0.40 11.30 -9.06
CA PHE A 39 -0.59 10.04 -8.34
C PHE A 39 -1.98 9.96 -7.71
N SER A 40 -2.41 11.02 -7.01
CA SER A 40 -3.73 11.07 -6.38
C SER A 40 -4.85 10.89 -7.41
N HIS A 41 -4.82 11.61 -8.53
CA HIS A 41 -5.81 11.47 -9.60
C HIS A 41 -5.80 10.07 -10.23
N CYS A 42 -4.64 9.42 -10.33
CA CYS A 42 -4.57 8.04 -10.83
C CYS A 42 -5.25 7.06 -9.85
N ILE A 43 -4.97 7.18 -8.56
CA ILE A 43 -5.54 6.31 -7.52
C ILE A 43 -7.04 6.55 -7.34
N GLN A 44 -7.50 7.80 -7.49
CA GLN A 44 -8.91 8.18 -7.40
C GLN A 44 -9.70 7.92 -8.70
N ASN A 45 -9.07 7.30 -9.70
CA ASN A 45 -9.68 7.00 -11.00
C ASN A 45 -10.15 8.23 -11.80
N HIS A 46 -9.54 9.40 -11.59
CA HIS A 46 -9.81 10.60 -12.38
C HIS A 46 -8.99 10.65 -13.68
N LYS A 47 -7.80 10.05 -13.68
CA LYS A 47 -6.89 9.99 -14.84
C LYS A 47 -6.17 8.65 -14.88
N SER A 48 -5.71 8.26 -16.06
CA SER A 48 -4.80 7.11 -16.24
C SER A 48 -3.48 7.61 -16.77
N TYR A 49 -2.38 7.25 -16.12
CA TYR A 49 -1.05 7.63 -16.55
C TYR A 49 -0.13 6.42 -16.48
N ARG A 50 0.34 5.96 -17.64
CA ARG A 50 1.17 4.75 -17.78
C ARG A 50 2.41 4.80 -16.87
N ARG A 51 3.09 5.96 -16.83
CA ARG A 51 4.29 6.14 -16.00
C ARG A 51 4.00 6.03 -14.50
N VAL A 52 2.82 6.46 -14.03
CA VAL A 52 2.43 6.23 -12.62
C VAL A 52 2.25 4.74 -12.36
N ASN A 53 1.64 3.99 -13.30
CA ASN A 53 1.53 2.55 -13.18
C ASN A 53 2.89 1.85 -13.09
N GLU A 54 3.83 2.23 -13.93
CA GLU A 54 5.20 1.70 -13.89
C GLU A 54 5.89 2.00 -12.54
N ILE A 55 5.70 3.20 -11.99
CA ILE A 55 6.25 3.58 -10.68
C ILE A 55 5.62 2.76 -9.56
N LEU A 56 4.29 2.59 -9.54
CA LEU A 56 3.62 1.80 -8.51
C LEU A 56 4.05 0.33 -8.57
N LEU A 57 4.18 -0.25 -9.77
CA LEU A 57 4.67 -1.62 -9.92
C LEU A 57 6.10 -1.76 -9.40
N ALA A 58 6.98 -0.81 -9.73
CA ALA A 58 8.38 -0.85 -9.29
C ALA A 58 8.55 -0.63 -7.78
N GLU A 59 7.82 0.32 -7.20
CA GLU A 59 8.05 0.74 -5.82
C GLU A 59 7.20 0.00 -4.80
N TRP A 60 5.97 -0.31 -5.20
CA TRP A 60 4.91 -0.83 -4.34
C TRP A 60 4.47 -2.25 -4.70
N GLU A 61 4.94 -2.79 -5.82
CA GLU A 61 4.58 -4.13 -6.30
C GLU A 61 3.06 -4.26 -6.53
N ILE A 62 2.40 -3.16 -6.90
CA ILE A 62 0.97 -3.14 -7.26
C ILE A 62 0.71 -2.27 -8.48
N SER A 63 -0.36 -2.56 -9.21
CA SER A 63 -0.80 -1.73 -10.31
C SER A 63 -1.60 -0.51 -9.83
N VAL A 64 -1.83 0.44 -10.74
CA VAL A 64 -2.81 1.54 -10.51
C VAL A 64 -4.22 0.99 -10.34
N ALA A 65 -4.58 -0.12 -10.99
CA ALA A 65 -5.89 -0.74 -10.84
C ALA A 65 -6.10 -1.25 -9.41
N ASP A 66 -5.12 -1.98 -8.87
CA ASP A 66 -5.16 -2.44 -7.46
C ASP A 66 -5.25 -1.25 -6.49
N ALA A 67 -4.53 -0.17 -6.78
CA ALA A 67 -4.56 1.02 -5.94
C ALA A 67 -5.93 1.71 -5.95
N ARG A 68 -6.61 1.74 -7.12
CA ARG A 68 -7.97 2.26 -7.27
C ARG A 68 -8.99 1.44 -6.51
N GLU A 69 -8.90 0.12 -6.61
CA GLU A 69 -9.79 -0.79 -5.87
C GLU A 69 -9.65 -0.61 -4.37
N ALA A 70 -8.42 -0.57 -3.86
CA ALA A 70 -8.14 -0.33 -2.44
C ALA A 70 -8.65 1.05 -1.97
N TYR A 71 -8.58 2.07 -2.82
CA TYR A 71 -9.13 3.39 -2.49
C TYR A 71 -10.67 3.38 -2.48
N LYS A 72 -11.28 2.74 -3.48
CA LYS A 72 -12.74 2.62 -3.60
C LYS A 72 -13.33 1.88 -2.40
N GLU A 73 -12.81 0.71 -2.06
CA GLU A 73 -13.24 -0.08 -0.91
C GLU A 73 -13.12 0.72 0.39
N HIS A 74 -12.02 1.45 0.57
CA HIS A 74 -11.84 2.29 1.74
C HIS A 74 -12.95 3.36 1.86
N LYS A 75 -13.31 4.03 0.75
CA LYS A 75 -14.40 5.01 0.76
C LYS A 75 -15.75 4.36 1.07
N GLU A 76 -16.03 3.18 0.53
CA GLU A 76 -17.27 2.44 0.79
C GLU A 76 -17.36 1.99 2.26
N ARG A 77 -16.27 1.44 2.81
CA ARG A 77 -16.16 1.03 4.21
C ARG A 77 -16.26 2.20 5.19
N GLU A 78 -15.72 3.36 4.83
CA GLU A 78 -15.91 4.60 5.62
C GLU A 78 -17.38 5.00 5.69
N ILE A 79 -18.11 4.93 4.56
CA ILE A 79 -19.55 5.27 4.53
C ILE A 79 -20.37 4.28 5.36
N LEU A 80 -20.03 2.99 5.32
CA LEU A 80 -20.72 1.93 6.05
C LEU A 80 -20.34 1.87 7.54
N GLY A 81 -19.39 2.69 8.01
CA GLY A 81 -18.92 2.67 9.39
C GLY A 81 -18.16 1.39 9.79
N ASN A 82 -17.72 0.60 8.82
CA ASN A 82 -16.97 -0.63 9.04
C ASN A 82 -15.56 -0.51 8.44
N PRO A 83 -14.63 0.22 9.09
CA PRO A 83 -13.32 0.49 8.51
C PRO A 83 -12.49 -0.79 8.35
N VAL A 84 -11.66 -0.82 7.30
CA VAL A 84 -10.71 -1.91 7.05
C VAL A 84 -9.78 -2.04 8.26
N THR A 85 -9.68 -3.26 8.80
CA THR A 85 -8.79 -3.58 9.92
C THR A 85 -7.34 -3.65 9.47
N PHE A 86 -6.41 -3.53 10.43
CA PHE A 86 -4.98 -3.69 10.15
C PHE A 86 -4.65 -5.07 9.57
N GLU A 87 -5.28 -6.12 10.07
CA GLU A 87 -5.05 -7.48 9.60
C GLU A 87 -5.54 -7.68 8.17
N GLU A 88 -6.75 -7.21 7.83
CA GLU A 88 -7.26 -7.23 6.46
C GLU A 88 -6.34 -6.46 5.50
N ALA A 89 -5.85 -5.29 5.93
CA ALA A 89 -4.94 -4.50 5.12
C ALA A 89 -3.58 -5.18 4.93
N PHE A 90 -3.08 -5.87 5.96
CA PHE A 90 -1.82 -6.60 5.91
C PHE A 90 -1.93 -7.82 4.99
N GLU A 91 -2.97 -8.65 5.17
CA GLU A 91 -3.26 -9.82 4.35
C GLU A 91 -3.35 -9.41 2.87
N TRP A 92 -4.09 -8.33 2.58
CA TRP A 92 -4.22 -7.80 1.23
C TRP A 92 -2.86 -7.40 0.64
N MET A 93 -2.02 -6.68 1.40
CA MET A 93 -0.67 -6.31 0.96
C MET A 93 0.19 -7.56 0.67
N VAL A 94 0.15 -8.56 1.56
CA VAL A 94 0.91 -9.81 1.41
C VAL A 94 0.48 -10.54 0.15
N ARG A 95 -0.83 -10.64 -0.07
CA ARG A 95 -1.40 -11.27 -1.27
C ARG A 95 -0.97 -10.56 -2.55
N LYS A 96 -1.04 -9.23 -2.59
CA LYS A 96 -0.62 -8.46 -3.78
C LYS A 96 0.86 -8.60 -4.08
N ARG A 97 1.72 -8.63 -3.06
CA ARG A 97 3.14 -8.93 -3.25
C ARG A 97 3.39 -10.34 -3.76
N PHE A 98 2.66 -11.32 -3.25
CA PHE A 98 2.76 -12.69 -3.75
C PHE A 98 2.38 -12.75 -5.23
N GLU A 99 1.20 -12.25 -5.60
CA GLU A 99 0.72 -12.17 -6.99
C GLU A 99 1.76 -11.52 -7.91
N TYR A 100 2.27 -10.35 -7.53
CA TYR A 100 3.28 -9.63 -8.31
C TYR A 100 4.61 -10.39 -8.43
N ARG A 101 5.12 -10.95 -7.32
CA ARG A 101 6.42 -11.63 -7.30
C ARG A 101 6.39 -12.96 -8.03
N THR A 102 5.28 -13.70 -7.94
CA THR A 102 5.06 -14.92 -8.71
C THR A 102 5.02 -14.60 -10.20
N ALA A 103 4.28 -13.55 -10.60
CA ALA A 103 4.15 -13.18 -12.01
C ALA A 103 5.42 -12.54 -12.62
N HIS A 104 6.21 -11.80 -11.85
CA HIS A 104 7.27 -10.93 -12.40
C HIS A 104 8.66 -11.14 -11.82
N LYS A 105 8.80 -11.85 -10.69
CA LYS A 105 10.09 -12.06 -10.00
C LYS A 105 10.45 -13.52 -9.79
N GLY A 106 9.67 -14.46 -10.34
CA GLY A 106 9.96 -15.88 -10.29
C GLY A 106 9.91 -16.47 -8.88
N LEU A 107 9.00 -16.00 -8.02
CA LEU A 107 8.80 -16.61 -6.71
C LEU A 107 8.28 -18.06 -6.88
N VAL A 108 9.01 -19.03 -6.33
CA VAL A 108 8.73 -20.48 -6.50
C VAL A 108 8.01 -21.08 -5.28
N THR A 109 7.84 -20.32 -4.20
CA THR A 109 7.20 -20.81 -2.96
C THR A 109 5.68 -20.89 -3.11
N THR A 110 5.02 -21.73 -2.31
CA THR A 110 3.55 -21.74 -2.25
C THR A 110 3.00 -20.48 -1.58
N TRP A 111 1.70 -20.23 -1.76
CA TRP A 111 1.01 -19.13 -1.09
C TRP A 111 1.07 -19.30 0.44
N GLU A 112 0.84 -20.51 0.94
CA GLU A 112 0.81 -20.83 2.36
C GLU A 112 2.17 -20.59 3.02
N GLU A 113 3.25 -21.02 2.38
CA GLU A 113 4.62 -20.80 2.84
C GLU A 113 4.97 -19.31 2.85
N PHE A 114 4.64 -18.60 1.78
CA PHE A 114 4.89 -17.17 1.67
C PHE A 114 4.11 -16.39 2.73
N ARG A 115 2.82 -16.68 2.87
CA ARG A 115 1.93 -16.06 3.85
C ARG A 115 2.46 -16.30 5.27
N LYS A 116 2.78 -17.54 5.62
CA LYS A 116 3.33 -17.89 6.93
C LYS A 116 4.61 -17.09 7.23
N ALA A 117 5.55 -17.04 6.28
CA ALA A 117 6.78 -16.26 6.46
C ALA A 117 6.52 -14.75 6.64
N GLN A 118 5.54 -14.17 5.93
CA GLN A 118 5.15 -12.78 6.14
C GLN A 118 4.53 -12.56 7.52
N TYR A 119 3.71 -13.49 8.00
CA TYR A 119 3.11 -13.40 9.34
C TYR A 119 4.14 -13.60 10.46
N ASP A 120 5.09 -14.51 10.30
CA ASP A 120 6.10 -14.79 11.32
C ASP A 120 7.13 -13.64 11.42
N LEU A 121 7.55 -13.07 10.28
CA LEU A 121 8.68 -12.13 10.24
C LEU A 121 8.26 -10.67 10.07
N VAL A 122 7.23 -10.40 9.27
CA VAL A 122 6.92 -9.03 8.79
C VAL A 122 5.75 -8.43 9.58
N TYR A 123 4.75 -9.23 9.93
CA TYR A 123 3.57 -8.78 10.68
C TYR A 123 3.91 -8.11 12.01
N PRO A 124 4.81 -8.64 12.87
CA PRO A 124 5.14 -7.97 14.15
C PRO A 124 5.80 -6.60 13.97
N ILE A 125 6.63 -6.45 12.94
CA ILE A 125 7.31 -5.18 12.60
C ILE A 125 6.27 -4.16 12.11
N TYR A 126 5.37 -4.57 11.23
CA TYR A 126 4.31 -3.72 10.74
C TYR A 126 3.32 -3.35 11.85
N LYS A 127 2.92 -4.31 12.68
CA LYS A 127 2.01 -4.07 13.80
C LYS A 127 2.63 -3.06 14.77
N SER A 128 3.90 -3.20 15.14
CA SER A 128 4.58 -2.24 16.02
C SER A 128 4.79 -0.86 15.38
N ALA A 129 5.09 -0.78 14.08
CA ALA A 129 5.29 0.49 13.39
C ALA A 129 3.98 1.29 13.18
N PHE A 130 2.85 0.59 13.07
CA PHE A 130 1.54 1.19 12.79
C PHE A 130 0.61 1.23 14.01
N ALA A 131 0.77 0.38 15.03
CA ALA A 131 -0.05 0.37 16.24
C ALA A 131 -0.12 1.73 17.00
N PRO A 132 0.96 2.54 17.08
CA PRO A 132 0.87 3.87 17.69
C PRO A 132 -0.06 4.84 16.96
N ARG A 133 -0.54 4.49 15.76
CA ARG A 133 -1.45 5.32 14.94
C ARG A 133 -2.92 4.93 15.08
N PHE A 134 -3.22 3.83 15.77
CA PHE A 134 -4.57 3.27 15.93
C PHE A 134 -4.99 3.07 17.40
N ALA A 135 -4.12 3.37 18.37
CA ALA A 135 -4.41 3.28 19.81
C ALA A 135 -4.99 4.60 20.40
N ALA A 136 -5.74 5.37 19.61
CA ALA A 136 -6.39 6.61 20.05
C ALA A 136 -7.82 6.68 19.54
#